data_AF-A0A2T9WMB3-F1
#
_entry.id   AF-A0A2T9WMB3-F1
#
_cell.length_a   1.000
_cell.length_b   1.000
_cell.length_c   1.000
_cell.angle_alpha   90.00
_cell.angle_beta   90.00
_cell.angle_gamma   90.00
#
_symmetry.space_group_name_H-M   'P 1'
#
loop_
_entity.id
_entity.type
_entity.pdbx_description
1 polymer ?
#
loop_
_entity_poly.entity_id
_entity_poly.type
_entity_poly.pdbx_seq_one_letter_code
_entity_poly.pdbx_strand_id
1 'polypeptide(L)'
;MVKTLDEKIEEAKRKIITTESKYEDYATAIRHAYEQIREVDQESIPLLWNLIKTMEKFSTFDIELKEFILSNIRKVASYVELYPYFKERIIQNLRRGIEILTNEEGLLKMNELYSLILDGKIPLQNFDKYLKEVHDWAYRNNLKWDQETKIKYARQKGAYEYIGVIIKGLLMDPTKYEPLYKQLIETYDLEKFVEHLQKEYEKLIPKKDVTF
;
A
#
# COMPACT_ATOMS: atom_id res chain seq x y z
N MET A 1 -25.37 27.05 1.47
CA MET A 1 -25.95 26.77 0.14
C MET A 1 -26.42 25.32 0.14
N VAL A 2 -27.69 25.03 -0.13
CA VAL A 2 -28.26 23.68 -0.05
C VAL A 2 -28.15 23.03 -1.43
N LYS A 3 -27.54 21.85 -1.53
CA LYS A 3 -27.40 21.12 -2.79
C LYS A 3 -28.76 20.75 -3.38
N THR A 4 -28.93 20.92 -4.69
CA THR A 4 -30.15 20.53 -5.40
C THR A 4 -30.29 19.00 -5.47
N LEU A 5 -31.48 18.50 -5.81
CA LEU A 5 -31.69 17.06 -6.00
C LEU A 5 -30.83 16.51 -7.15
N ASP A 6 -30.71 17.26 -8.24
CA ASP A 6 -29.90 16.89 -9.40
C ASP A 6 -28.41 16.82 -9.06
N GLU A 7 -27.89 17.77 -8.26
CA GLU A 7 -26.50 17.74 -7.77
C GLU A 7 -26.23 16.49 -6.91
N LYS A 8 -27.19 16.10 -6.07
CA LYS A 8 -27.08 14.88 -5.24
C LYS A 8 -27.12 13.61 -6.08
N ILE A 9 -27.95 13.56 -7.13
CA ILE A 9 -28.03 12.43 -8.07
C ILE A 9 -26.71 12.28 -8.84
N GLU A 10 -26.16 13.37 -9.36
CA GLU A 10 -24.89 13.33 -10.09
C GLU A 10 -23.70 12.97 -9.18
N GLU A 11 -23.69 13.45 -7.93
CA GLU A 11 -22.71 13.01 -6.95
C GLU A 11 -22.81 11.50 -6.66
N ALA A 12 -24.03 10.97 -6.53
CA ALA A 12 -24.25 9.55 -6.31
C ALA A 12 -23.78 8.70 -7.52
N LYS A 13 -24.11 9.11 -8.75
CA LYS A 13 -23.64 8.42 -9.97
C LYS A 13 -22.11 8.40 -10.05
N ARG A 14 -21.45 9.54 -9.78
CA ARG A 14 -19.98 9.61 -9.74
C ARG A 14 -19.39 8.68 -8.68
N LYS A 15 -20.00 8.59 -7.50
CA LYS A 15 -19.59 7.66 -6.44
C LYS A 15 -19.73 6.20 -6.89
N ILE A 16 -20.82 5.84 -7.57
CA ILE A 16 -21.02 4.48 -8.12
C ILE A 16 -19.91 4.14 -9.12
N ILE A 17 -19.71 4.97 -10.14
CA ILE A 17 -18.68 4.75 -11.17
C ILE A 17 -17.27 4.65 -10.56
N THR A 18 -16.96 5.54 -9.61
CA THR A 18 -15.65 5.51 -8.93
C THR A 18 -15.47 4.23 -8.11
N THR A 19 -16.54 3.74 -7.49
CA THR A 19 -16.51 2.49 -6.72
C THR A 19 -16.30 1.30 -7.64
N GLU A 20 -17.04 1.21 -8.74
CA GLU A 20 -16.88 0.15 -9.75
C GLU A 20 -15.45 0.08 -10.27
N SER A 21 -14.89 1.23 -10.68
CA SER A 21 -13.49 1.32 -11.15
C SER A 21 -12.49 0.78 -10.11
N LYS A 22 -12.66 1.09 -8.83
CA LYS A 22 -11.76 0.60 -7.76
C LYS A 22 -11.81 -0.92 -7.60
N TYR A 23 -13.00 -1.51 -7.75
CA TYR A 23 -13.14 -2.97 -7.69
C TYR A 23 -12.53 -3.65 -8.92
N GLU A 24 -12.61 -3.03 -10.10
CA GLU A 24 -11.90 -3.50 -11.31
C GLU A 24 -10.38 -3.42 -11.14
N ASP A 25 -9.86 -2.32 -10.58
CA ASP A 25 -8.43 -2.16 -10.29
C ASP A 25 -7.95 -3.22 -9.29
N TYR A 26 -8.72 -3.47 -8.23
CA TYR A 26 -8.41 -4.51 -7.24
C TYR A 26 -8.42 -5.92 -7.85
N ALA A 27 -9.44 -6.26 -8.66
CA ALA A 27 -9.50 -7.54 -9.36
C ALA A 27 -8.30 -7.72 -10.32
N THR A 28 -7.90 -6.64 -10.99
CA THR A 28 -6.72 -6.60 -11.86
C THR A 28 -5.43 -6.81 -11.06
N ALA A 29 -5.31 -6.20 -9.87
CA ALA A 29 -4.17 -6.40 -8.99
C ALA A 29 -4.06 -7.84 -8.48
N ILE A 30 -5.18 -8.49 -8.13
CA ILE A 30 -5.22 -9.91 -7.77
C ILE A 30 -4.67 -10.76 -8.92
N ARG A 31 -5.20 -10.55 -10.14
CA ARG A 31 -4.79 -11.31 -11.32
C ARG A 31 -3.30 -11.16 -11.58
N HIS A 32 -2.78 -9.93 -11.59
CA HIS A 32 -1.36 -9.70 -11.87
C HIS A 32 -0.45 -10.26 -10.77
N ALA A 33 -0.83 -10.18 -9.50
CA ALA A 33 -0.08 -10.80 -8.41
C ALA A 33 -0.05 -12.32 -8.55
N TYR A 34 -1.20 -12.92 -8.88
CA TYR A 34 -1.31 -14.37 -9.13
C TYR A 34 -0.45 -14.82 -10.31
N GLU A 35 -0.54 -14.14 -11.46
CA GLU A 35 0.23 -14.48 -12.66
C GLU A 35 1.73 -14.46 -12.39
N GLN A 36 2.23 -13.39 -11.76
CA GLN A 36 3.64 -13.25 -11.43
C GLN A 36 4.10 -14.30 -10.41
N ILE A 37 3.31 -14.57 -9.37
CA ILE A 37 3.65 -15.62 -8.39
C ILE A 37 3.64 -17.00 -9.06
N ARG A 38 2.64 -17.31 -9.89
CA ARG A 38 2.55 -18.62 -10.55
C ARG A 38 3.77 -18.92 -11.42
N GLU A 39 4.32 -17.90 -12.08
CA GLU A 39 5.51 -18.02 -12.92
C GLU A 39 6.79 -18.21 -12.10
N VAL A 40 6.89 -17.54 -10.96
CA VAL A 40 8.11 -17.50 -10.13
C VAL A 40 8.15 -18.64 -9.11
N ASP A 41 7.04 -18.90 -8.45
CA ASP A 41 6.91 -19.83 -7.33
C ASP A 41 5.45 -20.27 -7.06
N GLN A 42 5.08 -21.44 -7.56
CA GLN A 42 3.73 -21.98 -7.38
C GLN A 42 3.39 -22.32 -5.91
N GLU A 43 4.38 -22.60 -5.06
CA GLU A 43 4.13 -22.91 -3.65
C GLU A 43 3.68 -21.67 -2.85
N SER A 44 3.90 -20.46 -3.38
CA SER A 44 3.38 -19.22 -2.80
C SER A 44 1.91 -18.96 -3.11
N ILE A 45 1.28 -19.70 -4.05
CA ILE A 45 -0.12 -19.47 -4.44
C ILE A 45 -1.09 -19.63 -3.24
N PRO A 46 -1.00 -20.69 -2.41
CA PRO A 46 -1.83 -20.82 -1.22
C PRO A 46 -1.64 -19.67 -0.22
N LEU A 47 -0.41 -19.16 -0.08
CA LEU A 47 -0.10 -18.03 0.80
C LEU A 47 -0.76 -16.74 0.30
N LEU A 48 -0.64 -16.44 -1.00
CA LEU A 48 -1.31 -15.30 -1.62
C LEU A 48 -2.83 -15.39 -1.43
N TRP A 49 -3.41 -16.58 -1.64
CA TRP A 49 -4.84 -16.79 -1.47
C TRP A 49 -5.30 -16.60 -0.03
N ASN A 50 -4.51 -17.04 0.95
CA ASN A 50 -4.80 -16.84 2.36
C ASN A 50 -4.75 -15.35 2.74
N LEU A 51 -3.78 -14.60 2.23
CA LEU A 51 -3.70 -13.15 2.41
C LEU A 51 -4.93 -12.44 1.83
N ILE A 52 -5.32 -12.75 0.58
CA ILE A 52 -6.51 -12.17 -0.07
C ILE A 52 -7.76 -12.46 0.77
N LYS A 53 -7.97 -13.72 1.16
CA LYS A 53 -9.09 -14.10 2.04
C LYS A 53 -9.10 -13.29 3.32
N THR A 54 -7.94 -13.07 3.92
CA THR A 54 -7.83 -12.32 5.17
C THR A 54 -8.17 -10.84 4.97
N MET A 55 -7.70 -10.21 3.90
CA MET A 55 -8.11 -8.85 3.54
C MET A 55 -9.61 -8.73 3.23
N GLU A 56 -10.22 -9.77 2.66
CA GLU A 56 -11.65 -9.82 2.35
C GLU A 56 -12.55 -10.05 3.57
N LYS A 57 -12.03 -10.59 4.68
CA LYS A 57 -12.82 -10.74 5.93
C LYS A 57 -13.28 -9.40 6.49
N PHE A 58 -12.54 -8.32 6.22
CA PHE A 58 -12.77 -7.00 6.78
C PHE A 58 -13.40 -6.07 5.74
N SER A 59 -14.69 -5.80 5.88
CA SER A 59 -15.43 -4.88 4.99
C SER A 59 -14.94 -3.43 5.08
N THR A 60 -14.27 -3.07 6.18
CA THR A 60 -13.68 -1.75 6.42
C THR A 60 -12.25 -1.60 5.91
N PHE A 61 -11.67 -2.68 5.36
CA PHE A 61 -10.32 -2.63 4.82
C PHE A 61 -10.32 -1.90 3.47
N ASP A 62 -9.55 -0.82 3.39
CA ASP A 62 -9.53 0.05 2.22
C ASP A 62 -9.06 -0.69 0.97
N ILE A 63 -9.86 -0.60 -0.09
CA ILE A 63 -9.63 -1.33 -1.34
C ILE A 63 -8.33 -0.88 -2.05
N GLU A 64 -7.96 0.39 -1.95
CA GLU A 64 -6.73 0.91 -2.56
C GLU A 64 -5.51 0.41 -1.77
N LEU A 65 -5.64 0.21 -0.45
CA LEU A 65 -4.60 -0.45 0.35
C LEU A 65 -4.46 -1.94 -0.01
N LYS A 66 -5.56 -2.66 -0.28
CA LYS A 66 -5.48 -4.06 -0.77
C LYS A 66 -4.74 -4.13 -2.10
N GLU A 67 -5.10 -3.25 -3.03
CA GLU A 67 -4.42 -3.11 -4.32
C GLU A 67 -2.93 -2.83 -4.14
N PHE A 68 -2.58 -1.91 -3.23
CA PHE A 68 -1.19 -1.55 -2.95
C PHE A 68 -0.35 -2.71 -2.39
N ILE A 69 -0.92 -3.51 -1.49
CA ILE A 69 -0.27 -4.74 -0.98
C ILE A 69 0.02 -5.71 -2.13
N LEU A 70 -0.99 -6.01 -2.95
CA LEU A 70 -0.86 -6.93 -4.09
C LEU A 70 0.14 -6.44 -5.14
N SER A 71 0.16 -5.12 -5.39
CA SER A 71 1.11 -4.48 -6.30
C SER A 71 2.56 -4.63 -5.82
N ASN A 72 2.81 -4.49 -4.51
CA ASN A 72 4.14 -4.73 -3.94
C ASN A 72 4.55 -6.20 -4.01
N ILE A 73 3.63 -7.14 -3.79
CA ILE A 73 3.87 -8.58 -3.96
C ILE A 73 4.30 -8.89 -5.40
N ARG A 74 3.51 -8.43 -6.39
CA ARG A 74 3.85 -8.57 -7.81
C ARG A 74 5.24 -8.00 -8.10
N LYS A 75 5.52 -6.79 -7.63
CA LYS A 75 6.78 -6.10 -7.87
C LYS A 75 7.98 -6.86 -7.30
N VAL A 76 7.87 -7.37 -6.07
CA VAL A 76 8.97 -8.16 -5.46
C VAL A 76 9.12 -9.50 -6.17
N ALA A 77 8.02 -10.16 -6.54
CA ALA A 77 8.08 -11.39 -7.34
C ALA A 77 8.80 -11.17 -8.69
N SER A 78 8.57 -10.05 -9.38
CA SER A 78 9.30 -9.72 -10.62
C SER A 78 10.81 -9.51 -10.44
N TYR A 79 11.29 -9.26 -9.22
CA TYR A 79 12.73 -9.15 -8.95
C TYR A 79 13.45 -10.49 -9.12
N VAL A 80 12.74 -11.61 -9.03
CA VAL A 80 13.33 -12.93 -9.28
C VAL A 80 13.87 -13.04 -10.71
N GLU A 81 13.16 -12.48 -11.69
CA GLU A 81 13.59 -12.47 -13.09
C GLU A 81 14.76 -11.53 -13.32
N LEU A 82 14.78 -10.38 -12.63
CA LEU A 82 15.83 -9.37 -12.78
C LEU A 82 17.14 -9.76 -12.09
N TYR A 83 17.08 -10.62 -11.06
CA TYR A 83 18.23 -10.98 -10.22
C TYR A 83 18.33 -12.50 -9.99
N PRO A 84 18.64 -13.29 -11.04
CA PRO A 84 18.60 -14.75 -10.99
C PRO A 84 19.57 -15.35 -9.95
N TYR A 85 20.69 -14.68 -9.66
CA TYR A 85 21.66 -15.11 -8.65
C TYR A 85 21.11 -15.13 -7.21
N PHE A 86 20.02 -14.40 -6.95
CA PHE A 86 19.39 -14.30 -5.63
C PHE A 86 17.99 -14.89 -5.61
N LYS A 87 17.62 -15.64 -6.66
CA LYS A 87 16.28 -16.19 -6.87
C LYS A 87 15.73 -16.89 -5.63
N GLU A 88 16.44 -17.88 -5.09
CA GLU A 88 15.97 -18.67 -3.95
C GLU A 88 15.73 -17.79 -2.72
N ARG A 89 16.64 -16.84 -2.45
CA ARG A 89 16.51 -15.91 -1.34
C ARG A 89 15.31 -14.98 -1.51
N ILE A 90 15.10 -14.43 -2.70
CA ILE A 90 13.95 -13.55 -2.99
C ILE A 90 12.64 -14.35 -2.84
N ILE A 91 12.57 -15.58 -3.33
CA ILE A 91 11.40 -16.46 -3.18
C ILE A 91 11.13 -16.76 -1.70
N GLN A 92 12.15 -17.13 -0.92
CA GLN A 92 12.00 -17.40 0.51
C GLN A 92 11.53 -16.17 1.28
N ASN A 93 12.11 -15.00 0.99
CA ASN A 93 11.71 -13.74 1.61
C ASN A 93 10.29 -13.35 1.21
N LEU A 94 9.90 -13.54 -0.05
CA LEU A 94 8.54 -13.30 -0.54
C LEU A 94 7.53 -14.18 0.21
N ARG A 95 7.76 -15.50 0.28
CA ARG A 95 6.92 -16.45 1.03
C ARG A 95 6.73 -16.01 2.47
N ARG A 96 7.85 -15.78 3.17
CA ARG A 96 7.84 -15.38 4.57
C ARG A 96 7.16 -14.02 4.79
N GLY A 97 7.39 -13.07 3.88
CA GLY A 97 6.74 -11.77 3.91
C GLY A 97 5.23 -11.86 3.76
N ILE A 98 4.74 -12.69 2.83
CA ILE A 98 3.29 -12.93 2.65
C ILE A 98 2.69 -13.60 3.89
N GLU A 99 3.37 -14.59 4.48
CA GLU A 99 2.94 -15.22 5.74
C GLU A 99 2.78 -14.19 6.86
N ILE A 100 3.77 -13.31 7.06
CA ILE A 100 3.72 -12.27 8.09
C ILE A 100 2.59 -11.27 7.81
N LEU A 101 2.45 -10.82 6.55
CA LEU A 101 1.40 -9.88 6.13
C LEU A 101 -0.01 -10.46 6.29
N THR A 102 -0.16 -11.79 6.38
CA THR A 102 -1.46 -12.44 6.60
C THR A 102 -1.95 -12.31 8.06
N ASN A 103 -1.17 -11.68 8.94
CA ASN A 103 -1.61 -11.38 10.30
C ASN A 103 -2.79 -10.38 10.30
N GLU A 104 -3.93 -10.80 10.84
CA GLU A 104 -5.17 -10.01 10.89
C GLU A 104 -5.01 -8.68 11.64
N GLU A 105 -4.35 -8.71 12.80
CA GLU A 105 -4.16 -7.52 13.64
C GLU A 105 -3.27 -6.48 12.94
N GLY A 106 -2.18 -6.92 12.33
CA GLY A 106 -1.28 -6.04 11.59
C GLY A 106 -1.90 -5.50 10.31
N LEU A 107 -2.75 -6.27 9.63
CA LEU A 107 -3.57 -5.76 8.51
C LEU A 107 -4.51 -4.64 8.99
N LEU A 108 -5.25 -4.86 10.09
CA LEU A 108 -6.13 -3.84 10.67
C LEU A 108 -5.36 -2.59 11.10
N LYS A 109 -4.18 -2.75 11.71
CA LYS A 109 -3.31 -1.64 12.11
C LYS A 109 -2.77 -0.85 10.93
N MET A 110 -2.37 -1.51 9.84
CA MET A 110 -1.99 -0.83 8.59
C MET A 110 -3.17 -0.06 8.00
N ASN A 111 -4.37 -0.62 8.04
CA ASN A 111 -5.58 0.04 7.54
C ASN A 111 -5.98 1.25 8.40
N GLU A 112 -5.86 1.14 9.73
CA GLU A 112 -6.06 2.24 10.67
C GLU A 112 -5.07 3.37 10.38
N LEU A 113 -3.78 3.04 10.29
CA LEU A 113 -2.72 3.99 9.95
C LEU A 113 -2.99 4.69 8.61
N TYR A 114 -3.32 3.92 7.56
CA TYR A 114 -3.68 4.45 6.25
C TYR A 114 -4.83 5.46 6.33
N SER A 115 -5.91 5.07 7.01
CA SER A 115 -7.09 5.91 7.19
C SER A 115 -6.78 7.21 7.93
N LEU A 116 -5.99 7.14 9.02
CA LEU A 116 -5.60 8.31 9.80
C LEU A 116 -4.74 9.28 8.99
N ILE A 117 -3.84 8.79 8.14
CA ILE A 117 -3.04 9.63 7.25
C ILE A 117 -3.93 10.29 6.19
N LEU A 118 -4.86 9.55 5.56
CA LEU A 118 -5.79 10.10 4.57
C LEU A 118 -6.68 11.21 5.16
N ASP A 119 -7.18 11.00 6.37
CA ASP A 119 -7.96 11.99 7.11
C ASP A 119 -7.12 13.22 7.51
N GLY A 120 -5.78 13.10 7.50
CA GLY A 120 -4.86 14.12 7.96
C GLY A 120 -4.80 14.24 9.48
N LYS A 121 -5.21 13.18 10.19
CA LYS A 121 -5.10 13.07 11.65
C LYS A 121 -3.68 12.76 12.09
N ILE A 122 -2.89 12.12 11.23
CA ILE A 122 -1.44 11.96 11.43
C ILE A 122 -0.72 12.93 10.49
N PRO A 123 0.05 13.90 11.03
CA PRO A 123 0.78 14.86 10.21
C PRO A 123 1.96 14.20 9.50
N LEU A 124 2.12 14.50 8.21
CA LEU A 124 3.27 14.05 7.44
C LEU A 124 4.30 15.19 7.31
N GLN A 125 5.52 14.98 7.79
CA GLN A 125 6.59 15.99 7.75
C GLN A 125 6.91 16.45 6.32
N ASN A 126 6.82 15.53 5.36
CA ASN A 126 7.11 15.79 3.95
C ASN A 126 5.85 16.09 3.11
N PHE A 127 4.74 16.49 3.74
CA PHE A 127 3.47 16.69 3.04
C PHE A 127 3.56 17.68 1.87
N ASP A 128 4.25 18.81 2.06
CA ASP A 128 4.43 19.83 1.01
C ASP A 128 5.13 19.28 -0.23
N LYS A 129 6.10 18.37 -0.03
CA LYS A 129 6.77 17.66 -1.13
C LYS A 129 5.77 16.78 -1.89
N TYR A 130 4.95 16.00 -1.19
CA TYR A 130 3.92 15.17 -1.84
C TYR A 130 2.88 16.00 -2.58
N LEU A 131 2.47 17.13 -1.99
CA LEU A 131 1.52 18.05 -2.62
C LEU A 131 2.10 18.64 -3.91
N LYS A 132 3.37 19.04 -3.90
CA LYS A 132 4.07 19.52 -5.09
C LYS A 132 4.16 18.45 -6.17
N GLU A 133 4.55 17.22 -5.81
CA GLU A 133 4.66 16.12 -6.77
C GLU A 133 3.32 15.76 -7.42
N VAL A 134 2.23 15.78 -6.64
CA VAL A 134 0.86 15.57 -7.15
C VAL A 134 0.44 16.71 -8.05
N HIS A 135 0.77 17.96 -7.69
CA HIS A 135 0.51 19.12 -8.53
C HIS A 135 1.21 19.00 -9.89
N ASP A 136 2.52 18.69 -9.89
CA ASP A 136 3.33 18.56 -11.10
C ASP A 136 2.86 17.38 -11.97
N TRP A 137 2.40 16.29 -11.35
CA TRP A 137 1.81 15.16 -12.07
C TRP A 137 0.47 15.52 -12.72
N ALA A 138 -0.43 16.18 -11.99
CA ALA A 138 -1.72 16.60 -12.52
C ALA A 138 -1.54 17.59 -13.69
N TYR A 139 -0.60 18.53 -13.56
CA TYR A 139 -0.25 19.46 -14.63
C TYR A 139 0.25 18.74 -15.89
N ARG A 140 1.22 17.83 -15.75
CA ARG A 140 1.79 17.08 -16.89
C ARG A 140 0.76 16.21 -17.62
N ASN A 141 -0.28 15.75 -16.92
CA ASN A 141 -1.33 14.93 -17.50
C ASN A 141 -2.57 15.74 -17.91
N ASN A 142 -2.49 17.08 -17.92
CA ASN A 142 -3.61 17.98 -18.25
C ASN A 142 -4.87 17.75 -17.40
N LEU A 143 -4.70 17.33 -16.15
CA LEU A 143 -5.79 17.05 -15.23
C LEU A 143 -6.18 18.32 -14.45
N LYS A 144 -7.45 18.71 -14.57
CA LYS A 144 -8.01 19.86 -13.85
C LYS A 144 -8.53 19.45 -12.47
N TRP A 145 -7.61 19.12 -11.57
CA TRP A 145 -7.94 18.77 -10.19
C TRP A 145 -8.06 19.99 -9.28
N ASP A 146 -9.13 20.01 -8.48
CA ASP A 146 -9.28 20.95 -7.38
C ASP A 146 -8.27 20.68 -6.25
N GLN A 147 -8.20 21.61 -5.30
CA GLN A 147 -7.23 21.56 -4.22
C GLN A 147 -7.49 20.39 -3.26
N GLU A 148 -8.77 20.07 -2.99
CA GLU A 148 -9.16 18.95 -2.13
C GLU A 148 -8.68 17.61 -2.72
N THR A 149 -8.86 17.42 -4.01
CA THR A 149 -8.41 16.26 -4.76
C THR A 149 -6.89 16.15 -4.67
N LYS A 150 -6.15 17.24 -4.90
CA LYS A 150 -4.68 17.24 -4.77
C LYS A 150 -4.21 16.88 -3.37
N ILE A 151 -4.85 17.42 -2.33
CA ILE A 151 -4.55 17.11 -0.93
C ILE A 151 -4.79 15.61 -0.66
N LYS A 152 -5.93 15.07 -1.12
CA LYS A 152 -6.25 13.65 -0.97
C LYS A 152 -5.16 12.77 -1.59
N TYR A 153 -4.79 13.01 -2.86
CA TYR A 153 -3.73 12.24 -3.53
C TYR A 153 -2.36 12.42 -2.89
N ALA A 154 -2.05 13.60 -2.35
CA ALA A 154 -0.79 13.85 -1.65
C ALA A 154 -0.71 13.04 -0.34
N ARG A 155 -1.80 12.98 0.42
CA ARG A 155 -1.89 12.14 1.63
C ARG A 155 -1.81 10.66 1.28
N GLN A 156 -2.51 10.23 0.24
CA GLN A 156 -2.46 8.86 -0.25
C GLN A 156 -1.04 8.44 -0.63
N LYS A 157 -0.33 9.31 -1.35
CA LYS A 157 1.07 9.09 -1.69
C LYS A 157 1.96 8.96 -0.47
N GLY A 158 1.81 9.86 0.51
CA GLY A 158 2.55 9.78 1.76
C GLY A 158 2.24 8.51 2.57
N ALA A 159 0.97 8.10 2.62
CA ALA A 159 0.58 6.85 3.25
C ALA A 159 1.26 5.64 2.59
N TYR A 160 1.27 5.58 1.26
CA TYR A 160 1.99 4.54 0.51
C TYR A 160 3.49 4.58 0.72
N GLU A 161 4.09 5.75 0.94
CA GLU A 161 5.52 5.86 1.20
C GLU A 161 5.89 5.17 2.53
N TYR A 162 5.16 5.46 3.62
CA TYR A 162 5.47 4.90 4.94
C TYR A 162 4.98 3.46 5.12
N ILE A 163 3.75 3.15 4.68
CA ILE A 163 3.24 1.77 4.72
C ILE A 163 4.03 0.88 3.75
N GLY A 164 4.47 1.44 2.61
CA GLY A 164 5.29 0.76 1.63
C GLY A 164 6.65 0.32 2.18
N VAL A 165 7.25 1.07 3.11
CA VAL A 165 8.47 0.64 3.81
C VAL A 165 8.25 -0.69 4.53
N ILE A 166 7.12 -0.83 5.23
CA ILE A 166 6.78 -2.03 5.98
C ILE A 166 6.46 -3.18 5.02
N ILE A 167 5.52 -3.00 4.10
CA ILE A 167 5.09 -4.04 3.16
C ILE A 167 6.27 -4.52 2.32
N LYS A 168 6.95 -3.61 1.62
CA LYS A 168 8.07 -3.96 0.74
C LYS A 168 9.24 -4.50 1.55
N GLY A 169 9.48 -3.95 2.75
CA GLY A 169 10.49 -4.44 3.67
C GLY A 169 10.27 -5.88 4.08
N LEU A 170 9.06 -6.23 4.51
CA LEU A 170 8.69 -7.61 4.86
C LEU A 170 8.85 -8.57 3.67
N LEU A 171 8.49 -8.14 2.46
CA LEU A 171 8.60 -8.97 1.26
C LEU A 171 10.05 -9.14 0.78
N MET A 172 10.93 -8.16 1.04
CA MET A 172 12.33 -8.19 0.60
C MET A 172 13.31 -8.72 1.63
N ASP A 173 13.09 -8.47 2.92
CA ASP A 173 13.96 -8.87 4.03
C ASP A 173 13.16 -8.99 5.35
N PRO A 174 12.34 -10.05 5.49
CA PRO A 174 11.48 -10.24 6.65
C PRO A 174 12.22 -10.11 7.99
N THR A 175 13.44 -10.66 8.08
CA THR A 175 14.25 -10.62 9.31
C THR A 175 14.52 -9.20 9.79
N LYS A 176 14.79 -8.27 8.86
CA LYS A 176 15.04 -6.87 9.19
C LYS A 176 13.76 -6.11 9.55
N TYR A 177 12.64 -6.39 8.87
CA TYR A 177 11.42 -5.57 8.96
C TYR A 177 10.33 -6.15 9.88
N GLU A 178 10.40 -7.43 10.25
CA GLU A 178 9.46 -8.04 11.22
C GLU A 178 9.45 -7.29 12.58
N PRO A 179 10.59 -6.84 13.15
CA PRO A 179 10.56 -6.03 14.37
C PRO A 179 9.78 -4.72 14.22
N LEU A 180 9.91 -4.03 13.07
CA LEU A 180 9.18 -2.80 12.79
C LEU A 180 7.68 -3.07 12.63
N TYR A 181 7.32 -4.18 11.99
CA TYR A 181 5.92 -4.61 11.86
C TYR A 181 5.30 -4.97 13.22
N LYS A 182 6.05 -5.64 14.10
CA LYS A 182 5.61 -5.89 15.48
C LYS A 182 5.37 -4.61 16.26
N GLN A 183 6.25 -3.62 16.13
CA GLN A 183 6.04 -2.30 16.73
C GLN A 183 4.77 -1.61 16.22
N LEU A 184 4.45 -1.73 14.92
CA LEU A 184 3.18 -1.23 14.37
C LEU A 184 1.97 -1.93 15.00
N ILE A 185 2.04 -3.24 15.21
CA ILE A 185 0.95 -4.02 15.81
C ILE A 185 0.73 -3.60 17.26
N GLU A 186 1.82 -3.54 18.03
CA GLU A 186 1.81 -3.36 19.48
C GLU A 186 1.59 -1.90 19.91
N THR A 187 1.78 -0.92 19.02
CA THR A 187 1.64 0.50 19.37
C THR A 187 0.18 0.90 19.60
N TYR A 188 -0.04 1.61 20.70
CA TYR A 188 -1.28 2.34 20.98
C TYR A 188 -1.26 3.77 20.42
N ASP A 189 -0.10 4.23 19.93
CA ASP A 189 0.14 5.60 19.47
C ASP A 189 0.73 5.56 18.05
N LEU A 190 -0.18 5.56 17.06
CA LEU A 190 0.19 5.51 15.64
C LEU A 190 0.87 6.80 15.18
N GLU A 191 0.59 7.94 15.81
CA GLU A 191 1.24 9.21 15.51
C GLU A 191 2.73 9.16 15.86
N LYS A 192 3.08 8.74 17.07
CA LYS A 192 4.49 8.54 17.46
C LYS A 192 5.20 7.48 16.63
N PHE A 193 4.49 6.42 16.26
CA PHE A 193 5.04 5.41 15.36
C PHE A 193 5.41 6.03 14.00
N VAL A 194 4.55 6.86 13.42
CA VAL A 194 4.86 7.58 12.17
C VAL A 194 5.98 8.60 12.36
N GLU A 195 6.02 9.33 13.46
CA GLU A 195 7.15 10.22 13.74
C GLU A 195 8.49 9.49 13.74
N HIS A 196 8.54 8.29 14.35
CA HIS A 196 9.72 7.44 14.34
C HIS A 196 10.06 6.99 12.91
N LEU A 197 9.08 6.49 12.16
CA LEU A 197 9.26 6.11 10.75
C LEU A 197 9.80 7.25 9.90
N GLN A 198 9.32 8.47 10.09
CA GLN A 198 9.77 9.65 9.33
C GLN A 198 11.22 10.01 9.65
N LYS A 199 11.60 9.96 10.93
CA LYS A 199 12.97 10.26 11.38
C LYS A 199 13.98 9.23 10.86
N GLU A 200 13.59 7.97 10.83
CA GLU A 200 14.46 6.86 10.43
C GLU A 200 14.26 6.45 8.95
N TYR A 201 13.46 7.20 8.19
CA TYR A 201 13.02 6.84 6.84
C TYR A 201 14.18 6.40 5.94
N GLU A 202 15.21 7.23 5.79
CA GLU A 202 16.38 6.93 4.95
C GLU A 202 17.13 5.62 5.32
N LYS A 203 17.06 5.20 6.59
CA LYS A 203 17.68 3.95 7.07
C LYS A 203 16.76 2.75 6.86
N LEU A 204 15.45 3.00 6.86
CA LEU A 204 14.39 2.01 6.75
C LEU A 204 13.91 1.78 5.33
N ILE A 205 14.17 2.66 4.35
CA ILE A 205 13.76 2.41 2.97
C ILE A 205 14.42 1.12 2.46
N PRO A 206 13.63 0.16 1.91
CA PRO A 206 14.20 -0.99 1.23
C PRO A 206 14.94 -0.52 -0.03
N LYS A 207 16.27 -0.43 0.06
CA LYS A 207 17.13 0.02 -1.03
C LYS A 207 16.97 -0.90 -2.24
N LYS A 208 16.80 -0.28 -3.42
CA LYS A 208 16.88 -1.00 -4.71
C LYS A 208 18.30 -1.47 -4.98
N ASP A 209 19.27 -0.71 -4.46
CA ASP A 209 20.64 -1.15 -4.32
C ASP A 209 20.63 -2.25 -3.29
N VAL A 210 20.42 -3.43 -3.81
CA VAL A 210 20.95 -4.61 -3.19
C VAL A 210 22.47 -4.49 -3.28
N THR A 211 23.03 -3.75 -2.32
CA THR A 211 24.25 -4.22 -1.67
C THR A 211 23.89 -5.55 -1.01
N PHE A 212 23.88 -6.59 -1.84
CA PHE A 212 23.96 -7.98 -1.42
C PHE A 212 25.43 -8.28 -1.08
#